data_AF-A0A3M2KTP8-F1
#
_entry.id   AF-A0A3M2KTP8-F1
#
_cell.length_a   1.000
_cell.length_b   1.000
_cell.length_c   1.000
_cell.angle_alpha   90.00
_cell.angle_beta   90.00
_cell.angle_gamma   90.00
#
_symmetry.space_group_name_H-M   'P 1'
#
loop_
_entity.id
_entity.type
_entity.pdbx_description
1 polymer ?
#
loop_
_entity_poly.entity_id
_entity_poly.type
_entity_poly.pdbx_seq_one_letter_code
_entity_poly.pdbx_strand_id
1 'polypeptide(L)'
;MKTFFIHILGIVLLIGLIIKFPHEMINPGGLSTGHQELRQQCLACHAPLQGIKPEKCLTCHKLDKIGVVTVAGNPVSEPRTVTPFHEALFTKDCLTCHTEHKGRQTERSFTHFSHDLLMESVKDNCVQCHQFQVPEDPLHNQMKARCALCHSTSGWQIVNFDHSFLKSVPRVKCVSCHAKDVPNDVLHRGIRMSCEQCHTPNKWKPATFEHDRYFRFDRQHPPECESCHQNLQNFRAYTCYGCHEHSPRKIAAEHYEEGIREFENCVECHRSGDEEAAKRKWRQLKRRDRSRERIPEEFREHDDDDDHHEDHD
;
A
#
# COMPACT_ATOMS: atom_id res chain seq x y z
N MET A 1 -72.05 40.29 -1.95
CA MET A 1 -72.84 39.27 -1.22
C MET A 1 -72.99 37.95 -1.98
N LYS A 2 -73.45 37.93 -3.25
CA LYS A 2 -73.63 36.68 -4.02
C LYS A 2 -72.34 35.86 -4.21
N THR A 3 -71.22 36.51 -4.52
CA THR A 3 -69.90 35.86 -4.65
C THR A 3 -69.41 35.22 -3.34
N PHE A 4 -69.60 35.90 -2.22
CA PHE A 4 -69.24 35.38 -0.89
C PHE A 4 -70.04 34.11 -0.53
N PHE A 5 -71.34 34.08 -0.85
CA PHE A 5 -72.18 32.91 -0.60
C PHE A 5 -71.79 31.71 -1.49
N ILE A 6 -71.39 31.95 -2.74
CA ILE A 6 -70.89 30.91 -3.65
C ILE A 6 -69.59 30.31 -3.12
N HIS A 7 -68.67 31.13 -2.59
CA HIS A 7 -67.42 30.62 -2.00
C HIS A 7 -67.68 29.80 -0.73
N ILE A 8 -68.60 30.23 0.15
CA ILE A 8 -68.97 29.45 1.33
C ILE A 8 -69.60 28.12 0.92
N LEU A 9 -70.53 28.12 -0.04
CA LEU A 9 -71.16 26.90 -0.52
C LEU A 9 -70.12 25.93 -1.12
N GLY A 10 -69.15 26.47 -1.88
CA GLY A 10 -68.04 25.70 -2.44
C GLY A 10 -67.14 25.08 -1.36
N ILE A 11 -66.79 25.83 -0.31
CA ILE A 11 -65.99 25.33 0.81
C ILE A 11 -66.75 24.25 1.58
N VAL A 12 -68.04 24.45 1.87
CA VAL A 12 -68.88 23.45 2.56
C VAL A 12 -68.99 22.17 1.74
N LEU A 13 -69.17 22.28 0.41
CA LEU A 13 -69.21 21.13 -0.49
C LEU A 13 -67.87 20.39 -0.52
N LEU A 14 -66.75 21.13 -0.56
CA LEU A 14 -65.40 20.56 -0.53
C LEU A 14 -65.13 19.83 0.80
N ILE A 15 -65.49 20.44 1.93
CA ILE A 15 -65.38 19.82 3.27
C ILE A 15 -66.24 18.56 3.33
N GLY A 16 -67.48 18.59 2.81
CA GLY A 16 -68.36 17.43 2.74
C GLY A 16 -67.78 16.30 1.88
N LEU A 17 -67.12 16.61 0.77
CA LEU A 17 -66.43 15.63 -0.08
C LEU A 17 -65.20 15.04 0.62
N ILE A 18 -64.41 15.85 1.33
CA ILE A 18 -63.25 15.38 2.10
C ILE A 18 -63.68 14.44 3.23
N ILE A 19 -64.79 14.74 3.91
CA ILE A 19 -65.35 13.88 4.97
C ILE A 19 -65.90 12.57 4.38
N LYS A 20 -66.55 12.63 3.21
CA LYS A 20 -67.19 11.46 2.58
C LYS A 20 -66.21 10.57 1.82
N PHE A 21 -65.17 11.13 1.22
CA PHE A 21 -64.18 10.43 0.39
C PHE A 21 -62.73 10.83 0.76
N PRO A 22 -62.32 10.68 2.02
CA PRO A 22 -61.01 11.14 2.48
C PRO A 22 -59.85 10.46 1.75
N HIS A 23 -60.00 9.18 1.40
CA HIS A 23 -58.96 8.44 0.70
C HIS A 23 -58.77 8.91 -0.75
N GLU A 24 -59.83 9.08 -1.54
CA GLU A 24 -59.68 9.52 -2.93
C GLU A 24 -59.20 10.96 -3.05
N MET A 25 -59.52 11.81 -2.06
CA MET A 25 -59.12 13.22 -2.08
C MET A 25 -57.70 13.48 -1.55
N ILE A 26 -57.17 12.61 -0.68
CA ILE A 26 -55.87 12.82 -0.01
C ILE A 26 -54.80 11.85 -0.53
N ASN A 27 -55.18 10.67 -1.04
CA ASN A 27 -54.23 9.64 -1.43
C ASN A 27 -53.48 10.03 -2.71
N PRO A 28 -52.15 10.23 -2.64
CA PRO A 28 -51.37 10.66 -3.80
C PRO A 28 -51.11 9.54 -4.83
N GLY A 29 -51.49 8.29 -4.55
CA GLY A 29 -51.30 7.13 -5.42
C GLY A 29 -51.18 5.81 -4.65
N GLY A 30 -51.15 4.68 -5.36
CA GLY A 30 -51.00 3.36 -4.71
C GLY A 30 -49.70 3.25 -3.91
N LEU A 31 -49.69 2.45 -2.84
CA LEU A 31 -48.49 2.16 -2.05
C LEU A 31 -47.53 1.20 -2.79
N SER A 32 -46.33 0.99 -2.23
CA SER A 32 -45.38 -0.02 -2.71
C SER A 32 -45.95 -1.44 -2.58
N THR A 33 -45.35 -2.41 -3.27
CA THR A 33 -45.85 -3.80 -3.23
C THR A 33 -45.82 -4.39 -1.82
N GLY A 34 -44.81 -4.06 -1.01
CA GLY A 34 -44.66 -4.56 0.36
C GLY A 34 -45.67 -3.99 1.36
N HIS A 35 -46.31 -2.85 1.04
CA HIS A 35 -47.24 -2.16 1.93
C HIS A 35 -48.67 -2.11 1.39
N GLN A 36 -49.04 -2.92 0.39
CA GLN A 36 -50.41 -2.90 -0.16
C GLN A 36 -51.50 -3.10 0.90
N GLU A 37 -51.23 -3.93 1.92
CA GLU A 37 -52.16 -4.19 3.02
C GLU A 37 -52.40 -2.96 3.91
N LEU A 38 -51.50 -1.97 3.89
CA LEU A 38 -51.59 -0.72 4.65
C LEU A 38 -52.31 0.39 3.88
N ARG A 39 -52.86 0.13 2.68
CA ARG A 39 -53.43 1.15 1.78
C ARG A 39 -54.47 2.07 2.45
N GLN A 40 -55.22 1.56 3.41
CA GLN A 40 -56.26 2.32 4.13
C GLN A 40 -55.77 2.84 5.50
N GLN A 41 -54.59 2.43 5.94
CA GLN A 41 -54.02 2.75 7.25
C GLN A 41 -53.05 3.92 7.16
N CYS A 42 -53.52 5.07 6.67
CA CYS A 42 -52.67 6.24 6.40
C CYS A 42 -51.83 6.68 7.63
N LEU A 43 -52.41 6.56 8.82
CA LEU A 43 -51.80 6.94 10.10
C LEU A 43 -50.72 5.96 10.60
N ALA A 44 -50.55 4.82 9.92
CA ALA A 44 -49.42 3.93 10.17
C ALA A 44 -48.09 4.64 9.90
N CYS A 45 -48.04 5.45 8.83
CA CYS A 45 -46.85 6.19 8.43
C CYS A 45 -46.95 7.70 8.70
N HIS A 46 -48.15 8.28 8.58
CA HIS A 46 -48.35 9.73 8.72
C HIS A 46 -48.79 10.12 10.13
N ALA A 47 -48.18 11.17 10.67
CA ALA A 47 -48.70 11.91 11.81
C ALA A 47 -49.67 13.02 11.32
N PRO A 48 -50.84 13.20 11.96
CA PRO A 48 -51.80 14.24 11.58
C PRO A 48 -51.13 15.62 11.46
N LEU A 49 -51.28 16.26 10.30
CA LEU A 49 -50.72 17.59 9.97
C LEU A 49 -49.19 17.72 10.04
N GLN A 50 -48.45 16.63 10.30
CA GLN A 50 -46.99 16.66 10.50
C GLN A 50 -46.22 15.81 9.47
N GLY A 51 -46.92 15.17 8.53
CA GLY A 51 -46.29 14.32 7.51
C GLY A 51 -45.72 13.03 8.10
N ILE A 52 -44.66 12.52 7.50
CA ILE A 52 -43.99 11.28 7.90
C ILE A 52 -42.75 11.64 8.71
N LYS A 53 -42.51 10.91 9.79
CA LYS A 53 -41.24 10.96 10.52
C LYS A 53 -40.54 9.59 10.47
N PRO A 54 -39.20 9.52 10.43
CA PRO A 54 -38.47 8.25 10.29
C PRO A 54 -38.80 7.23 11.37
N GLU A 55 -39.16 7.66 12.58
CA GLU A 55 -39.47 6.77 13.70
C GLU A 55 -40.69 5.89 13.43
N LYS A 56 -41.63 6.35 12.58
CA LYS A 56 -42.77 5.55 12.13
C LYS A 56 -42.35 4.38 11.25
N CYS A 57 -41.29 4.53 10.47
CA CYS A 57 -40.74 3.42 9.68
C CYS A 57 -40.06 2.40 10.60
N LEU A 58 -39.33 2.89 11.61
CA LEU A 58 -38.57 2.06 12.54
C LEU A 58 -39.42 1.21 13.49
N THR A 59 -40.72 1.48 13.61
CA THR A 59 -41.63 0.63 14.42
C THR A 59 -41.73 -0.79 13.86
N CYS A 60 -41.62 -0.93 12.54
CA CYS A 60 -41.62 -2.23 11.85
C CYS A 60 -40.23 -2.58 11.31
N HIS A 61 -39.49 -1.60 10.78
CA HIS A 61 -38.17 -1.78 10.18
C HIS A 61 -37.06 -1.46 11.18
N LYS A 62 -36.70 -2.44 12.02
CA LYS A 62 -35.54 -2.29 12.92
C LYS A 62 -34.27 -2.09 12.10
N LEU A 63 -33.51 -1.05 12.44
CA LEU A 63 -32.39 -0.57 11.65
C LEU A 63 -31.33 -1.64 11.39
N ASP A 64 -31.04 -2.48 12.39
CA ASP A 64 -30.06 -3.57 12.36
C ASP A 64 -30.53 -4.81 11.58
N LYS A 65 -31.80 -4.83 11.18
CA LYS A 65 -32.45 -5.96 10.49
C LYS A 65 -32.82 -5.66 9.04
N ILE A 66 -32.78 -4.40 8.62
CA ILE A 66 -33.10 -4.00 7.25
C ILE A 66 -32.14 -4.69 6.27
N GLY A 67 -32.71 -5.44 5.31
CA GLY A 67 -31.95 -6.19 4.31
C GLY A 67 -31.49 -7.59 4.77
N VAL A 68 -31.69 -7.94 6.04
CA VAL A 68 -31.31 -9.26 6.60
C VAL A 68 -32.55 -10.12 6.84
N VAL A 69 -33.57 -9.55 7.50
CA VAL A 69 -34.86 -10.21 7.73
C VAL A 69 -36.02 -9.29 7.33
N THR A 70 -37.12 -9.92 6.94
CA THR A 70 -38.41 -9.25 6.73
C THR A 70 -39.02 -8.81 8.06
N VAL A 71 -40.04 -7.95 8.01
CA VAL A 71 -40.81 -7.53 9.20
C VAL A 71 -41.44 -8.73 9.93
N ALA A 72 -41.75 -9.81 9.19
CA ALA A 72 -42.26 -11.07 9.74
C ALA A 72 -41.17 -11.94 10.42
N GLY A 73 -39.90 -11.51 10.42
CA GLY A 73 -38.78 -12.24 11.01
C GLY A 73 -38.16 -13.31 10.10
N ASN A 74 -38.73 -13.55 8.92
CA ASN A 74 -38.16 -14.50 7.95
C ASN A 74 -36.90 -13.91 7.29
N PRO A 75 -35.84 -14.71 7.09
CA PRO A 75 -34.68 -14.30 6.30
C PRO A 75 -35.07 -13.84 4.90
N VAL A 76 -34.39 -12.81 4.40
CA VAL A 76 -34.56 -12.38 3.00
C VAL A 76 -33.86 -13.41 2.11
N SER A 77 -34.60 -14.04 1.19
CA SER A 77 -34.12 -15.18 0.38
C SER A 77 -32.97 -14.83 -0.57
N GLU A 78 -32.89 -13.57 -1.00
CA GLU A 78 -31.79 -13.03 -1.82
C GLU A 78 -31.41 -11.63 -1.30
N PRO A 79 -30.59 -11.55 -0.25
CA PRO A 79 -30.11 -10.25 0.21
C PRO A 79 -29.23 -9.65 -0.88
N ARG A 80 -29.62 -8.49 -1.43
CA ARG A 80 -28.77 -7.72 -2.36
C ARG A 80 -27.46 -7.28 -1.71
N THR A 81 -27.45 -7.19 -0.38
CA THR A 81 -26.30 -6.81 0.44
C THR A 81 -26.32 -7.61 1.74
N VAL A 82 -25.20 -8.21 2.12
CA VAL A 82 -25.05 -8.94 3.39
C VAL A 82 -24.75 -7.99 4.56
N THR A 83 -24.50 -6.72 4.26
CA THR A 83 -24.02 -5.71 5.22
C THR A 83 -25.13 -4.72 5.58
N PRO A 84 -25.45 -4.54 6.87
CA PRO A 84 -26.48 -3.60 7.33
C PRO A 84 -25.98 -2.14 7.28
N PHE A 85 -25.83 -1.57 6.08
CA PHE A 85 -25.22 -0.25 5.88
C PHE A 85 -26.05 0.91 6.47
N HIS A 86 -27.37 0.74 6.67
CA HIS A 86 -28.25 1.78 7.21
C HIS A 86 -27.84 2.24 8.63
N GLU A 87 -27.13 1.40 9.38
CA GLU A 87 -26.55 1.80 10.66
C GLU A 87 -25.46 2.86 10.52
N ALA A 88 -24.71 2.81 9.42
CA ALA A 88 -23.53 3.60 9.14
C ALA A 88 -23.81 4.93 8.41
N LEU A 89 -25.07 5.21 8.05
CA LEU A 89 -25.47 6.44 7.37
C LEU A 89 -25.41 7.66 8.29
N PHE A 90 -25.03 8.84 7.75
CA PHE A 90 -24.99 10.08 8.53
C PHE A 90 -26.39 10.60 8.91
N THR A 91 -27.40 10.29 8.10
CA THR A 91 -28.81 10.61 8.34
C THR A 91 -29.65 9.35 8.34
N LYS A 92 -30.66 9.32 9.22
CA LYS A 92 -31.60 8.18 9.35
C LYS A 92 -32.95 8.51 8.72
N ASP A 93 -33.00 9.50 7.83
CA ASP A 93 -34.21 9.84 7.09
C ASP A 93 -34.39 8.90 5.88
N CYS A 94 -35.33 7.98 6.02
CA CYS A 94 -35.65 6.98 4.99
C CYS A 94 -36.15 7.63 3.70
N LEU A 95 -36.86 8.76 3.78
CA LEU A 95 -37.52 9.40 2.65
C LEU A 95 -36.57 10.23 1.78
N THR A 96 -35.34 10.44 2.23
CA THR A 96 -34.29 11.01 1.39
C THR A 96 -33.97 10.08 0.21
N CYS A 97 -34.09 8.77 0.40
CA CYS A 97 -33.75 7.75 -0.61
C CYS A 97 -34.93 6.89 -1.06
N HIS A 98 -35.93 6.69 -0.21
CA HIS A 98 -37.07 5.83 -0.48
C HIS A 98 -38.35 6.62 -0.73
N THR A 99 -39.14 6.14 -1.67
CA THR A 99 -40.47 6.65 -1.96
C THR A 99 -41.49 5.54 -1.80
N GLU A 100 -42.54 5.79 -1.03
CA GLU A 100 -43.56 4.78 -0.75
C GLU A 100 -44.69 4.77 -1.79
N HIS A 101 -45.20 5.95 -2.16
CA HIS A 101 -46.29 6.03 -3.13
C HIS A 101 -45.75 5.82 -4.56
N LYS A 102 -46.30 4.82 -5.26
CA LYS A 102 -45.97 4.49 -6.64
C LYS A 102 -46.11 5.71 -7.55
N GLY A 103 -45.07 5.98 -8.33
CA GLY A 103 -45.05 7.06 -9.33
C GLY A 103 -44.82 8.48 -8.78
N ARG A 104 -44.55 8.63 -7.47
CA ARG A 104 -44.13 9.90 -6.88
C ARG A 104 -42.62 9.90 -6.64
N GLN A 105 -41.95 10.91 -7.18
CA GLN A 105 -40.54 11.18 -6.92
C GLN A 105 -39.60 10.02 -7.24
N THR A 106 -39.87 9.30 -8.34
CA THR A 106 -39.08 8.14 -8.78
C THR A 106 -37.60 8.47 -8.99
N GLU A 107 -37.27 9.74 -9.24
CA GLU A 107 -35.91 10.27 -9.31
C GLU A 107 -35.13 10.21 -8.00
N ARG A 108 -35.80 10.09 -6.84
CA ARG A 108 -35.17 9.99 -5.52
C ARG A 108 -34.73 8.57 -5.17
N SER A 109 -35.18 7.57 -5.92
CA SER A 109 -34.80 6.18 -5.68
C SER A 109 -33.40 5.92 -6.22
N PHE A 110 -32.44 5.80 -5.29
CA PHE A 110 -31.05 5.47 -5.63
C PHE A 110 -30.95 4.09 -6.26
N THR A 111 -30.29 4.00 -7.42
CA THR A 111 -30.00 2.73 -8.11
C THR A 111 -28.66 2.12 -7.70
N HIS A 112 -27.81 2.92 -7.07
CA HIS A 112 -26.49 2.54 -6.60
C HIS A 112 -26.22 3.16 -5.23
N PHE A 113 -25.39 2.49 -4.45
CA PHE A 113 -24.96 2.97 -3.15
C PHE A 113 -23.87 4.05 -3.30
N SER A 114 -23.94 5.12 -2.51
CA SER A 114 -22.90 6.15 -2.41
C SER A 114 -22.28 6.17 -1.01
N HIS A 115 -20.95 6.10 -0.97
CA HIS A 115 -20.16 6.20 0.26
C HIS A 115 -20.19 7.62 0.86
N ASP A 116 -20.62 8.64 0.12
CA ASP A 116 -20.76 10.01 0.62
C ASP A 116 -21.83 10.11 1.71
N LEU A 117 -22.77 9.16 1.73
CA LEU A 117 -23.84 9.06 2.71
C LEU A 117 -23.39 8.43 4.04
N LEU A 118 -22.15 7.96 4.13
CA LEU A 118 -21.62 7.35 5.35
C LEU A 118 -21.12 8.41 6.33
N MET A 119 -21.18 8.07 7.62
CA MET A 119 -20.48 8.82 8.66
C MET A 119 -18.97 8.84 8.39
N GLU A 120 -18.32 9.98 8.68
CA GLU A 120 -16.88 10.16 8.43
C GLU A 120 -16.02 9.12 9.15
N SER A 121 -16.44 8.71 10.34
CA SER A 121 -15.75 7.67 11.12
C SER A 121 -15.77 6.28 10.46
N VAL A 122 -16.69 6.02 9.52
CA VAL A 122 -16.85 4.71 8.88
C VAL A 122 -16.17 4.67 7.51
N LYS A 123 -16.01 5.82 6.83
CA LYS A 123 -15.47 5.88 5.46
C LYS A 123 -14.08 5.24 5.33
N ASP A 124 -13.27 5.33 6.39
CA ASP A 124 -11.93 4.74 6.44
C ASP A 124 -11.90 3.25 6.83
N ASN A 125 -13.01 2.70 7.33
CA ASN A 125 -13.11 1.31 7.81
C ASN A 125 -13.79 0.41 6.77
N CYS A 126 -13.15 0.25 5.62
CA CYS A 126 -13.72 -0.49 4.49
C CYS A 126 -14.05 -1.94 4.85
N VAL A 127 -13.21 -2.58 5.68
CA VAL A 127 -13.34 -4.00 6.04
C VAL A 127 -14.58 -4.30 6.88
N GLN A 128 -15.16 -3.31 7.57
CA GLN A 128 -16.41 -3.49 8.31
C GLN A 128 -17.56 -3.93 7.40
N CYS A 129 -17.56 -3.48 6.15
CA CYS A 129 -18.60 -3.76 5.17
C CYS A 129 -18.14 -4.72 4.07
N HIS A 130 -16.86 -4.62 3.68
CA HIS A 130 -16.29 -5.30 2.52
C HIS A 130 -15.37 -6.47 2.91
N GLN A 131 -15.53 -7.05 4.10
CA GLN A 131 -14.70 -8.15 4.60
C GLN A 131 -14.59 -9.31 3.59
N PHE A 132 -15.70 -9.68 2.94
CA PHE A 132 -15.77 -10.79 1.99
C PHE A 132 -15.26 -10.44 0.58
N GLN A 133 -14.89 -9.18 0.35
CA GLN A 133 -14.38 -8.69 -0.94
C GLN A 133 -12.87 -8.43 -0.89
N VAL A 134 -12.23 -8.65 0.26
CA VAL A 134 -10.78 -8.50 0.42
C VAL A 134 -10.08 -9.61 -0.37
N PRO A 135 -9.25 -9.29 -1.37
CA PRO A 135 -8.51 -10.30 -2.13
C PRO A 135 -7.47 -11.03 -1.28
N GLU A 136 -7.33 -12.35 -1.48
CA GLU A 136 -6.32 -13.18 -0.82
C GLU A 136 -5.04 -13.31 -1.66
N ASP A 137 -4.54 -12.20 -2.20
CA ASP A 137 -3.32 -12.21 -3.03
C ASP A 137 -2.06 -11.83 -2.23
N PRO A 138 -0.85 -12.14 -2.77
CA PRO A 138 0.41 -11.85 -2.08
C PRO A 138 0.62 -10.36 -1.75
N LEU A 139 0.06 -9.44 -2.52
CA LEU A 139 0.15 -8.00 -2.26
C LEU A 139 -0.69 -7.67 -1.02
N HIS A 140 -2.01 -7.91 -1.06
CA HIS A 140 -2.90 -7.55 0.05
C HIS A 140 -2.51 -8.21 1.38
N ASN A 141 -2.00 -9.45 1.34
CA ASN A 141 -1.50 -10.15 2.53
C ASN A 141 -0.28 -9.46 3.19
N GLN A 142 0.50 -8.69 2.43
CA GLN A 142 1.72 -8.04 2.89
C GLN A 142 1.57 -6.53 3.15
N MET A 143 0.33 -6.01 3.16
CA MET A 143 0.05 -4.56 3.24
C MET A 143 -0.44 -4.10 4.62
N LYS A 144 0.16 -3.03 5.15
CA LYS A 144 -0.28 -2.33 6.37
C LYS A 144 -1.21 -1.16 6.08
N ALA A 145 -1.32 -0.76 4.81
CA ALA A 145 -2.09 0.39 4.38
C ALA A 145 -3.61 0.18 4.50
N ARG A 146 -4.31 1.30 4.71
CA ARG A 146 -5.77 1.36 4.57
C ARG A 146 -6.14 1.23 3.09
N CYS A 147 -7.28 0.60 2.79
CA CYS A 147 -7.73 0.39 1.42
C CYS A 147 -7.83 1.71 0.64
N ALA A 148 -8.30 2.78 1.29
CA ALA A 148 -8.46 4.12 0.69
C ALA A 148 -7.15 4.79 0.24
N LEU A 149 -5.98 4.31 0.69
CA LEU A 149 -4.69 4.83 0.19
C LEU A 149 -4.40 4.40 -1.24
N CYS A 150 -4.99 3.29 -1.68
CA CYS A 150 -4.80 2.75 -3.02
C CYS A 150 -6.09 2.75 -3.84
N HIS A 151 -7.25 2.48 -3.24
CA HIS A 151 -8.52 2.31 -3.95
C HIS A 151 -9.43 3.52 -3.82
N SER A 152 -10.03 3.95 -4.94
CA SER A 152 -11.10 4.93 -4.94
C SER A 152 -12.43 4.32 -4.50
N THR A 153 -13.24 5.08 -3.76
CA THR A 153 -14.63 4.70 -3.45
C THR A 153 -15.54 4.77 -4.67
N SER A 154 -15.17 5.57 -5.67
CA SER A 154 -15.81 5.62 -6.99
C SER A 154 -15.10 4.64 -7.93
N GLY A 155 -15.69 3.46 -8.12
CA GLY A 155 -15.25 2.46 -9.11
C GLY A 155 -14.09 1.54 -8.70
N TRP A 156 -13.59 1.62 -7.46
CA TRP A 156 -12.57 0.73 -6.89
C TRP A 156 -11.27 0.61 -7.71
N GLN A 157 -10.86 1.71 -8.35
CA GLN A 157 -9.65 1.75 -9.17
C GLN A 157 -8.42 2.02 -8.29
N ILE A 158 -7.26 1.52 -8.72
CA ILE A 158 -5.99 1.80 -8.04
C ILE A 158 -5.52 3.20 -8.46
N VAL A 159 -5.51 4.14 -7.53
CA VAL A 159 -5.13 5.55 -7.78
C VAL A 159 -3.65 5.81 -7.51
N ASN A 160 -3.04 5.04 -6.60
CA ASN A 160 -1.64 5.18 -6.22
C ASN A 160 -1.09 3.86 -5.69
N PHE A 161 0.21 3.64 -5.88
CA PHE A 161 0.95 2.55 -5.25
C PHE A 161 2.35 3.01 -4.86
N ASP A 162 2.70 2.82 -3.58
CA ASP A 162 4.03 3.07 -3.04
C ASP A 162 4.49 1.84 -2.23
N HIS A 163 5.72 1.40 -2.48
CA HIS A 163 6.36 0.31 -1.75
C HIS A 163 6.54 0.62 -0.25
N SER A 164 6.47 1.90 0.17
CA SER A 164 6.47 2.30 1.59
C SER A 164 5.27 1.76 2.38
N PHE A 165 4.21 1.33 1.70
CA PHE A 165 2.98 0.81 2.30
C PHE A 165 3.08 -0.67 2.75
N LEU A 166 4.17 -1.36 2.42
CA LEU A 166 4.39 -2.78 2.72
C LEU A 166 4.82 -3.00 4.18
N LYS A 167 4.37 -4.10 4.82
CA LYS A 167 4.51 -4.31 6.26
C LYS A 167 5.95 -4.40 6.77
N SER A 168 6.86 -4.86 5.93
CA SER A 168 8.32 -5.04 6.13
C SER A 168 8.77 -6.28 5.36
N VAL A 169 8.56 -6.30 4.04
CA VAL A 169 9.31 -7.27 3.22
C VAL A 169 10.76 -6.80 3.30
N PRO A 170 11.74 -7.64 3.69
CA PRO A 170 13.13 -7.27 3.49
C PRO A 170 13.25 -6.92 2.01
N ARG A 171 13.56 -5.65 1.70
CA ARG A 171 13.62 -5.15 0.31
C ARG A 171 14.26 -6.20 -0.61
N VAL A 172 15.32 -6.82 -0.07
CA VAL A 172 16.15 -7.92 -0.57
C VAL A 172 15.42 -9.08 -1.30
N LYS A 173 14.11 -9.28 -1.14
CA LYS A 173 13.35 -10.29 -1.89
C LYS A 173 12.44 -9.71 -2.98
N CYS A 174 12.87 -8.68 -3.73
CA CYS A 174 12.13 -8.14 -4.89
C CYS A 174 11.52 -9.22 -5.80
N VAL A 175 12.28 -10.29 -6.06
CA VAL A 175 11.88 -11.41 -6.92
C VAL A 175 10.69 -12.22 -6.41
N SER A 176 10.34 -12.16 -5.12
CA SER A 176 9.15 -12.87 -4.63
C SER A 176 7.85 -12.31 -5.21
N CYS A 177 7.86 -11.03 -5.61
CA CYS A 177 6.72 -10.38 -6.26
C CYS A 177 7.02 -10.11 -7.75
N HIS A 178 8.24 -9.68 -8.07
CA HIS A 178 8.66 -9.26 -9.41
C HIS A 178 9.32 -10.35 -10.24
N ALA A 179 9.08 -11.63 -9.95
CA ALA A 179 9.69 -12.74 -10.69
C ALA A 179 9.50 -12.65 -12.22
N LYS A 180 8.34 -12.15 -12.66
CA LYS A 180 8.00 -11.98 -14.09
C LYS A 180 8.66 -10.76 -14.72
N ASP A 181 9.09 -9.79 -13.91
CA ASP A 181 9.68 -8.54 -14.37
C ASP A 181 11.22 -8.63 -14.48
N VAL A 182 11.82 -9.71 -13.96
CA VAL A 182 13.27 -9.95 -14.05
C VAL A 182 13.66 -10.16 -15.51
N PRO A 183 14.49 -9.28 -16.10
CA PRO A 183 14.95 -9.46 -17.47
C PRO A 183 15.74 -10.75 -17.63
N ASN A 184 15.54 -11.45 -18.75
CA ASN A 184 16.33 -12.62 -19.11
C ASN A 184 17.53 -12.21 -19.99
N ASP A 185 18.31 -11.24 -19.53
CA ASP A 185 19.56 -10.86 -20.19
C ASP A 185 20.78 -11.50 -19.50
N VAL A 186 21.93 -11.34 -20.14
CA VAL A 186 23.20 -11.92 -19.70
C VAL A 186 23.61 -11.42 -18.30
N LEU A 187 23.41 -10.12 -18.02
CA LEU A 187 23.78 -9.50 -16.76
C LEU A 187 22.90 -10.01 -15.61
N HIS A 188 21.58 -9.96 -15.76
CA HIS A 188 20.63 -10.37 -14.71
C HIS A 188 20.69 -11.87 -14.42
N ARG A 189 21.05 -12.72 -15.40
CA ARG A 189 21.31 -14.15 -15.17
C ARG A 189 22.61 -14.41 -14.41
N GLY A 190 23.65 -13.62 -14.68
CA GLY A 190 25.00 -13.84 -14.12
C GLY A 190 25.19 -13.24 -12.71
N ILE A 191 24.34 -12.30 -12.32
CA ILE A 191 24.51 -11.53 -11.08
C ILE A 191 23.73 -12.15 -9.91
N ARG A 192 24.41 -12.37 -8.77
CA ARG A 192 23.81 -12.87 -7.52
C ARG A 192 23.62 -11.77 -6.46
N MET A 193 23.73 -10.51 -6.86
CA MET A 193 23.57 -9.38 -5.95
C MET A 193 22.10 -9.01 -5.78
N SER A 194 21.78 -8.33 -4.69
CA SER A 194 20.42 -7.83 -4.45
C SER A 194 20.07 -6.72 -5.43
N CYS A 195 18.81 -6.68 -5.89
CA CYS A 195 18.35 -5.75 -6.92
C CYS A 195 18.59 -4.28 -6.55
N GLU A 196 18.58 -3.95 -5.26
CA GLU A 196 18.75 -2.60 -4.72
C GLU A 196 20.16 -2.03 -4.87
N GLN A 197 21.13 -2.88 -5.21
CA GLN A 197 22.47 -2.40 -5.54
C GLN A 197 22.49 -1.64 -6.86
N CYS A 198 21.51 -1.87 -7.72
CA CYS A 198 21.38 -1.26 -9.04
C CYS A 198 20.07 -0.48 -9.22
N HIS A 199 18.98 -0.89 -8.58
CA HIS A 199 17.64 -0.34 -8.81
C HIS A 199 17.07 0.30 -7.55
N THR A 200 16.26 1.33 -7.73
CA THR A 200 15.44 1.88 -6.64
C THR A 200 13.96 1.65 -6.94
N PRO A 201 13.11 1.33 -5.94
CA PRO A 201 11.68 1.09 -6.18
C PRO A 201 10.96 2.29 -6.82
N ASN A 202 11.41 3.51 -6.52
CA ASN A 202 10.81 4.76 -7.03
C ASN A 202 11.37 5.18 -8.39
N LYS A 203 12.52 4.62 -8.79
CA LYS A 203 13.17 4.89 -10.08
C LYS A 203 13.92 3.63 -10.52
N TRP A 204 13.17 2.73 -11.14
CA TRP A 204 13.69 1.43 -11.56
C TRP A 204 14.61 1.51 -12.77
N LYS A 205 14.34 2.46 -13.69
CA LYS A 205 15.14 2.73 -14.89
C LYS A 205 15.49 4.22 -14.99
N PRO A 206 16.70 4.58 -15.45
CA PRO A 206 17.86 3.69 -15.62
C PRO A 206 18.35 3.14 -14.27
N ALA A 207 19.02 1.99 -14.29
CA ALA A 207 19.71 1.47 -13.12
C ALA A 207 20.90 2.39 -12.76
N THR A 208 21.19 2.50 -11.47
CA THR A 208 22.36 3.21 -10.94
C THR A 208 23.35 2.18 -10.43
N PHE A 209 24.44 1.95 -11.16
CA PHE A 209 25.53 1.10 -10.70
C PHE A 209 26.78 1.94 -10.42
N GLU A 210 27.17 2.02 -9.15
CA GLU A 210 28.31 2.81 -8.70
C GLU A 210 29.63 2.04 -8.90
N HIS A 211 30.12 1.97 -10.15
CA HIS A 211 31.34 1.22 -10.50
C HIS A 211 32.59 1.74 -9.77
N ASP A 212 32.67 3.04 -9.50
CA ASP A 212 33.77 3.73 -8.80
C ASP A 212 34.11 3.16 -7.41
N ARG A 213 33.16 2.43 -6.80
CA ARG A 213 33.40 1.70 -5.54
C ARG A 213 34.41 0.56 -5.72
N TYR A 214 34.44 -0.03 -6.90
CA TYR A 214 35.28 -1.15 -7.29
C TYR A 214 36.48 -0.68 -8.10
N PHE A 215 36.25 0.06 -9.17
CA PHE A 215 37.29 0.57 -10.06
C PHE A 215 36.79 1.84 -10.77
N ARG A 216 37.66 2.84 -10.97
CA ARG A 216 37.28 4.12 -11.57
C ARG A 216 37.70 4.15 -13.02
N PHE A 217 36.81 4.62 -13.88
CA PHE A 217 37.13 4.83 -15.27
C PHE A 217 38.06 6.04 -15.43
N ASP A 218 39.05 5.91 -16.30
CA ASP A 218 39.99 6.97 -16.65
C ASP A 218 40.27 6.91 -18.17
N ARG A 219 41.22 7.71 -18.66
CA ARG A 219 41.52 7.76 -20.10
C ARG A 219 42.06 6.44 -20.64
N GLN A 220 42.69 5.61 -19.80
CA GLN A 220 43.27 4.33 -20.17
C GLN A 220 42.33 3.16 -19.89
N HIS A 221 41.37 3.34 -18.98
CA HIS A 221 40.34 2.36 -18.61
C HIS A 221 38.95 2.93 -18.89
N PRO A 222 38.49 2.87 -20.15
CA PRO A 222 37.24 3.49 -20.56
C PRO A 222 36.02 2.67 -20.09
N PRO A 223 34.80 3.27 -20.08
CA PRO A 223 33.64 2.68 -19.41
C PRO A 223 32.95 1.55 -20.18
N GLU A 224 33.47 1.12 -21.34
CA GLU A 224 32.89 0.01 -22.09
C GLU A 224 33.13 -1.30 -21.33
N CYS A 225 32.04 -1.98 -20.96
CA CYS A 225 32.09 -3.20 -20.15
C CYS A 225 33.03 -4.26 -20.74
N GLU A 226 32.99 -4.44 -22.07
CA GLU A 226 33.76 -5.45 -22.82
C GLU A 226 35.28 -5.19 -22.79
N SER A 227 35.71 -3.95 -22.53
CA SER A 227 37.12 -3.59 -22.43
C SER A 227 37.82 -4.33 -21.28
N CYS A 228 37.10 -4.61 -20.20
CA CYS A 228 37.62 -5.31 -19.02
C CYS A 228 36.94 -6.67 -18.78
N HIS A 229 35.63 -6.75 -19.03
CA HIS A 229 34.81 -7.94 -18.82
C HIS A 229 34.59 -8.68 -20.13
N GLN A 230 35.63 -9.38 -20.58
CA GLN A 230 35.62 -10.14 -21.84
C GLN A 230 34.60 -11.29 -21.85
N ASN A 231 34.27 -11.83 -20.67
CA ASN A 231 33.21 -12.80 -20.52
C ASN A 231 31.94 -12.13 -20.01
N LEU A 232 31.06 -11.74 -20.92
CA LEU A 232 29.78 -11.11 -20.56
C LEU A 232 28.89 -12.03 -19.73
N GLN A 233 29.05 -13.36 -19.82
CA GLN A 233 28.29 -14.31 -18.97
C GLN A 233 28.81 -14.37 -17.53
N ASN A 234 29.97 -13.76 -17.24
CA ASN A 234 30.54 -13.70 -15.91
C ASN A 234 31.36 -12.42 -15.70
N PHE A 235 30.68 -11.33 -15.32
CA PHE A 235 31.32 -10.06 -14.97
C PHE A 235 32.27 -10.13 -13.76
N ARG A 236 32.32 -11.24 -13.00
CA ARG A 236 33.34 -11.43 -11.96
C ARG A 236 34.67 -11.88 -12.53
N ALA A 237 34.66 -12.48 -13.72
CA ALA A 237 35.87 -12.82 -14.43
C ALA A 237 36.37 -11.59 -15.19
N TYR A 238 37.53 -11.10 -14.78
CA TYR A 238 38.28 -10.06 -15.46
C TYR A 238 39.77 -10.36 -15.27
N THR A 239 40.61 -9.81 -16.14
CA THR A 239 42.07 -9.95 -16.01
C THR A 239 42.75 -8.64 -16.37
N CYS A 240 43.69 -8.23 -15.53
CA CYS A 240 44.54 -7.07 -15.80
C CYS A 240 45.69 -7.46 -16.75
N TYR A 241 46.08 -8.73 -16.74
CA TYR A 241 47.13 -9.30 -17.59
C TYR A 241 46.77 -9.33 -19.08
N GLY A 242 45.60 -8.87 -19.50
CA GLY A 242 45.31 -8.69 -20.93
C GLY A 242 46.04 -7.48 -21.51
N CYS A 243 46.21 -6.42 -20.71
CA CYS A 243 46.78 -5.14 -21.14
C CYS A 243 48.04 -4.74 -20.35
N HIS A 244 48.14 -5.16 -19.08
CA HIS A 244 49.33 -4.97 -18.25
C HIS A 244 50.29 -6.16 -18.38
N GLU A 245 51.59 -5.96 -18.13
CA GLU A 245 52.68 -6.94 -18.31
C GLU A 245 52.23 -8.40 -18.14
N HIS A 246 52.41 -9.19 -19.19
CA HIS A 246 51.89 -10.57 -19.30
C HIS A 246 52.73 -11.60 -18.53
N SER A 247 53.68 -11.15 -17.70
CA SER A 247 54.51 -11.98 -16.84
C SER A 247 54.14 -11.79 -15.37
N PRO A 248 53.34 -12.71 -14.78
CA PRO A 248 53.05 -12.70 -13.35
C PRO A 248 54.30 -12.68 -12.48
N ARG A 249 55.39 -13.31 -12.95
CA ARG A 249 56.68 -13.34 -12.25
C ARG A 249 57.32 -11.95 -12.10
N LYS A 250 57.27 -11.13 -13.15
CA LYS A 250 57.82 -9.77 -13.10
C LYS A 250 56.97 -8.87 -12.18
N ILE A 251 55.65 -8.94 -12.32
CA ILE A 251 54.73 -8.22 -11.44
C ILE A 251 54.98 -8.61 -9.98
N ALA A 252 55.14 -9.91 -9.69
CA ALA A 252 55.46 -10.39 -8.35
C ALA A 252 56.79 -9.84 -7.83
N ALA A 253 57.83 -9.81 -8.67
CA ALA A 253 59.13 -9.28 -8.28
C ALA A 253 59.04 -7.81 -7.83
N GLU A 254 58.36 -6.96 -8.61
CA GLU A 254 58.11 -5.55 -8.27
C GLU A 254 57.31 -5.41 -6.96
N HIS A 255 56.25 -6.21 -6.78
CA HIS A 255 55.46 -6.18 -5.54
C HIS A 255 56.27 -6.66 -4.32
N TYR A 256 57.14 -7.66 -4.50
CA TYR A 256 57.99 -8.16 -3.43
C TYR A 256 59.06 -7.15 -3.00
N GLU A 257 59.59 -6.33 -3.91
CA GLU A 257 60.50 -5.22 -3.56
C GLU A 257 59.81 -4.21 -2.64
N GLU A 258 58.51 -3.98 -2.84
CA GLU A 258 57.67 -3.12 -1.99
C GLU A 258 57.10 -3.82 -0.74
N GLY A 259 57.44 -5.10 -0.55
CA GLY A 259 57.00 -5.93 0.57
C GLY A 259 55.53 -6.39 0.50
N ILE A 260 54.92 -6.37 -0.69
CA ILE A 260 53.55 -6.81 -0.95
C ILE A 260 53.62 -8.27 -1.40
N ARG A 261 53.06 -9.19 -0.62
CA ARG A 261 53.09 -10.64 -0.92
C ARG A 261 51.77 -11.20 -1.44
N GLU A 262 50.66 -10.58 -1.07
CA GLU A 262 49.32 -10.92 -1.52
C GLU A 262 48.82 -9.78 -2.42
N PHE A 263 48.76 -10.02 -3.73
CA PHE A 263 48.43 -9.00 -4.75
C PHE A 263 47.49 -9.53 -5.86
N GLU A 264 46.88 -10.69 -5.63
CA GLU A 264 45.99 -11.40 -6.55
C GLU A 264 44.73 -10.58 -6.84
N ASN A 265 44.28 -9.78 -5.86
CA ASN A 265 43.18 -8.84 -6.01
C ASN A 265 43.71 -7.44 -6.34
N CYS A 266 44.12 -7.22 -7.59
CA CYS A 266 44.76 -5.98 -8.04
C CYS A 266 43.97 -4.72 -7.63
N VAL A 267 42.63 -4.76 -7.72
CA VAL A 267 41.74 -3.62 -7.44
C VAL A 267 41.62 -3.24 -5.96
N GLU A 268 42.17 -4.04 -5.05
CA GLU A 268 42.28 -3.65 -3.63
C GLU A 268 43.16 -2.40 -3.46
N CYS A 269 44.25 -2.34 -4.25
CA CYS A 269 45.19 -1.24 -4.28
C CYS A 269 45.02 -0.37 -5.54
N HIS A 270 44.87 -0.99 -6.72
CA HIS A 270 44.77 -0.32 -8.02
C HIS A 270 43.31 -0.10 -8.43
N ARG A 271 42.68 0.94 -7.88
CA ARG A 271 41.30 1.33 -8.24
C ARG A 271 41.22 2.24 -9.48
N SER A 272 42.33 2.45 -10.16
CA SER A 272 42.52 3.27 -11.37
C SER A 272 43.96 3.08 -11.87
N GLY A 273 44.32 3.69 -13.00
CA GLY A 273 45.71 3.75 -13.48
C GLY A 273 46.65 4.66 -12.68
N ASP A 274 46.15 5.40 -11.67
CA ASP A 274 46.97 6.30 -10.83
C ASP A 274 47.84 5.53 -9.82
N GLU A 275 49.15 5.49 -10.09
CA GLU A 275 50.16 4.86 -9.23
C GLU A 275 50.25 5.50 -7.84
N GLU A 276 50.11 6.83 -7.74
CA GLU A 276 50.16 7.52 -6.46
C GLU A 276 48.92 7.22 -5.62
N ALA A 277 47.76 7.01 -6.25
CA ALA A 277 46.58 6.51 -5.56
C ALA A 277 46.81 5.10 -4.99
N ALA A 278 47.44 4.21 -5.76
CA ALA A 278 47.78 2.86 -5.31
C ALA A 278 48.78 2.89 -4.13
N LYS A 279 49.85 3.69 -4.22
CA LYS A 279 50.82 3.87 -3.12
C LYS A 279 50.16 4.41 -1.86
N ARG A 280 49.27 5.41 -1.97
CA ARG A 280 48.50 5.92 -0.83
C ARG A 280 47.65 4.82 -0.19
N LYS A 281 46.98 3.99 -1.01
CA LYS A 281 46.15 2.88 -0.53
C LYS A 281 46.97 1.82 0.18
N TRP A 282 48.11 1.40 -0.39
CA TRP A 282 49.03 0.46 0.25
C TRP A 282 49.52 0.96 1.62
N ARG A 283 49.95 2.22 1.71
CA ARG A 283 50.37 2.83 2.99
C ARG A 283 49.26 2.81 4.04
N GLN A 284 48.00 3.00 3.65
CA GLN A 284 46.86 2.89 4.57
C GLN A 284 46.65 1.45 5.04
N LEU A 285 46.71 0.46 4.15
CA LEU A 285 46.55 -0.95 4.49
C LEU A 285 47.67 -1.43 5.44
N LYS A 286 48.93 -1.09 5.13
CA LYS A 286 50.10 -1.39 5.96
C LYS A 286 50.01 -0.77 7.36
N ARG A 287 49.46 0.44 7.49
CA ARG A 287 49.19 1.07 8.80
C ARG A 287 48.11 0.32 9.58
N ARG A 288 47.04 -0.09 8.91
CA ARG A 288 45.94 -0.86 9.51
C ARG A 288 46.42 -2.21 10.04
N ASP A 289 47.31 -2.87 9.30
CA ASP A 289 47.89 -4.15 9.67
C ASP A 289 48.79 -4.03 10.92
N ARG A 290 49.69 -3.04 10.94
CA ARG A 290 50.50 -2.71 12.13
C ARG A 290 49.68 -2.28 13.35
N SER A 291 48.49 -1.72 13.15
CA SER A 291 47.57 -1.41 14.26
C SER A 291 46.81 -2.63 14.77
N ARG A 292 46.68 -3.70 13.97
CA ARG A 292 46.10 -4.98 14.39
C ARG A 292 47.10 -5.86 15.15
N GLU A 293 48.39 -5.70 14.90
CA GLU A 293 49.48 -6.34 15.65
C GLU A 293 49.80 -5.66 16.99
N ARG A 294 49.25 -4.46 17.27
CA ARG A 294 49.46 -3.78 18.55
C ARG A 294 48.56 -4.43 19.60
N ILE A 295 49.13 -5.32 20.41
CA ILE A 295 48.48 -5.92 21.59
C ILE A 295 47.88 -4.79 22.46
N PRO A 296 46.62 -4.90 22.93
CA PRO A 296 46.05 -3.93 23.86
C PRO A 296 46.96 -3.75 25.07
N GLU A 297 47.11 -2.52 25.55
CA GLU A 297 47.96 -2.17 26.70
C GLU A 297 47.58 -2.93 27.99
N GLU A 298 46.36 -3.50 28.01
CA GLU A 298 45.82 -4.36 29.07
C GLU A 298 46.45 -5.77 29.16
N PHE A 299 47.26 -6.19 28.18
CA PHE A 299 47.95 -7.49 28.18
C PHE A 299 49.49 -7.36 28.25
N ARG A 300 49.99 -6.19 28.69
CA ARG A 300 51.42 -6.01 28.93
C ARG A 300 51.73 -6.45 30.36
N GLU A 301 52.14 -7.70 30.53
CA GLU A 301 52.64 -8.20 31.84
C GLU A 301 53.75 -7.26 32.34
N HIS A 302 53.52 -6.69 33.53
CA HIS A 302 54.57 -6.08 34.33
C HIS A 302 55.36 -7.24 34.95
N ASP A 303 56.57 -7.46 34.45
CA ASP A 303 57.59 -8.16 35.21
C ASP A 303 58.21 -7.13 36.17
N ASP A 304 57.45 -6.80 37.21
CA ASP A 304 58.01 -6.44 38.51
C ASP A 304 58.21 -7.77 39.24
N ASP A 305 59.42 -8.00 39.75
CA ASP A 305 59.75 -8.82 40.95
C ASP A 305 61.27 -9.09 40.89
N ASP A 306 62.08 -8.28 41.55
CA ASP A 306 62.35 -8.27 43.01
C ASP A 306 63.46 -9.24 43.42
N ASP A 307 64.44 -8.61 44.08
CA ASP A 307 65.58 -9.15 44.78
C ASP A 307 65.23 -10.34 45.68
N HIS A 308 66.02 -11.42 45.58
CA HIS A 308 66.32 -12.25 46.72
C HIS A 308 67.83 -12.40 46.90
N HIS A 309 68.33 -11.59 47.85
CA HIS A 309 69.50 -11.88 48.66
C HIS A 309 69.40 -13.26 49.32
N GLU A 310 70.50 -14.02 49.32
CA GLU A 310 70.95 -14.75 50.51
C GLU A 310 72.46 -15.08 50.39
N ASP A 311 73.20 -14.66 51.40
CA ASP A 311 74.63 -14.90 51.65
C ASP A 311 74.92 -16.33 52.15
N HIS A 312 76.22 -16.64 52.31
CA HIS A 312 76.92 -17.76 53.00
C HIS A 312 77.76 -18.62 52.04
N ASP A 313 79.09 -18.78 52.15
CA ASP A 313 80.13 -18.47 53.16
C ASP A 313 81.47 -18.14 52.46
#